data_AF-A0A821ABI5-F1
#
_entry.id   AF-A0A821ABI5-F1
#
_cell.length_a   1.000
_cell.length_b   1.000
_cell.length_c   1.000
_cell.angle_alpha   90.00
_cell.angle_beta   90.00
_cell.angle_gamma   90.00
#
_symmetry.space_group_name_H-M   'P 1'
#
loop_
_entity.id
_entity.type
_entity.pdbx_description
1 polymer ?
#
loop_
_entity_poly.entity_id
_entity_poly.type
_entity_poly.pdbx_seq_one_letter_code
_entity_poly.pdbx_strand_id
1 'polypeptide(L)'
;MDKTAVDNSNIIETNNDAYQCKLYAIERGYWTDPYLKILAGSTHYERRTPEISLGYYVRVHGLRHLIEKFIKLTNNDCQIINLGCGFDTTIFYLLDNVNLHFKHFIDIDFDQITEIKSTKIHRIPSLRNKFPMDNKTLKIPCGFHSSLYTILPVDLRNLTQLDNQLNILSNNNIINYNIPTLFISECVLIYMSNEHSLNLLKYLSEKFSQCCLFLNFEQINMNDRFGQIMFDNLKHRSCYLIGMDSCQTINSQYDRYMKANFMSAHCLTLNEYYKKYLNINEKQRIEKIDGGLDEKELLEQLFEHYCFSWAYKDEINLGLDKIKFE
;
A
#
# COMPACT_ATOMS: atom_id res chain seq x y z
N MET A 1 -16.41 -31.35 9.69
CA MET A 1 -15.10 -31.33 9.00
C MET A 1 -15.35 -30.73 7.65
N ASP A 2 -15.13 -29.43 7.51
CA ASP A 2 -15.05 -28.78 6.21
C ASP A 2 -14.41 -27.40 6.40
N LYS A 3 -13.19 -27.29 5.88
CA LYS A 3 -12.40 -26.09 5.57
C LYS A 3 -11.02 -26.63 5.24
N THR A 4 -10.78 -26.93 3.97
CA THR A 4 -9.45 -26.74 3.40
C THR A 4 -9.11 -25.27 3.64
N ALA A 5 -8.52 -24.97 4.80
CA ALA A 5 -7.97 -23.65 5.05
C ALA A 5 -6.95 -23.42 3.96
N VAL A 6 -7.23 -22.49 3.05
CA VAL A 6 -6.26 -22.04 2.06
C VAL A 6 -5.05 -21.58 2.86
N ASP A 7 -3.93 -22.28 2.71
CA ASP A 7 -2.70 -21.95 3.41
C ASP A 7 -2.20 -20.59 2.93
N ASN A 8 -2.36 -19.57 3.77
CA ASN A 8 -1.97 -18.20 3.48
C ASN A 8 -0.57 -17.89 4.03
N SER A 9 0.15 -18.86 4.61
CA SER A 9 1.46 -18.66 5.23
C SER A 9 2.44 -17.94 4.29
N ASN A 10 2.55 -18.42 3.05
CA ASN A 10 3.41 -17.83 2.03
C ASN A 10 3.05 -16.36 1.72
N ILE A 11 1.76 -16.00 1.70
CA ILE A 11 1.31 -14.61 1.45
C ILE A 11 1.66 -13.74 2.67
N ILE A 12 1.43 -14.25 3.87
CA ILE A 12 1.73 -13.56 5.14
C ILE A 12 3.23 -13.34 5.28
N GLU A 13 4.06 -14.28 4.83
CA GLU A 13 5.52 -14.15 4.82
C GLU A 13 6.05 -13.04 3.90
N THR A 14 5.28 -12.62 2.89
CA THR A 14 5.69 -11.50 2.01
C THR A 14 5.81 -10.18 2.78
N ASN A 15 5.04 -10.01 3.86
CA ASN A 15 5.21 -8.88 4.78
C ASN A 15 6.62 -8.89 5.40
N ASN A 16 7.17 -10.07 5.72
CA ASN A 16 8.53 -10.19 6.26
C ASN A 16 9.58 -9.71 5.26
N ASP A 17 9.52 -10.17 4.01
CA ASP A 17 10.48 -9.73 2.99
C ASP A 17 10.39 -8.22 2.74
N ALA A 18 9.17 -7.68 2.67
CA ALA A 18 8.92 -6.26 2.45
C ALA A 18 9.50 -5.39 3.57
N TYR A 19 9.19 -5.68 4.85
CA TYR A 19 9.72 -4.85 5.93
C TYR A 19 11.23 -5.02 6.08
N GLN A 20 11.81 -6.19 5.79
CA GLN A 20 13.26 -6.40 5.86
C GLN A 20 14.00 -5.54 4.84
N CYS A 21 13.48 -5.48 3.61
CA CYS A 21 14.03 -4.58 2.58
C CYS A 21 13.88 -3.10 2.96
N LYS A 22 12.71 -2.71 3.48
CA LYS A 22 12.46 -1.34 3.96
C LYS A 22 13.42 -0.98 5.11
N LEU A 23 13.60 -1.86 6.10
CA LEU A 23 14.52 -1.65 7.23
C LEU A 23 15.96 -1.50 6.78
N TYR A 24 16.43 -2.36 5.88
CA TYR A 24 17.78 -2.23 5.32
C TYR A 24 17.99 -0.85 4.71
N ALA A 25 17.08 -0.40 3.84
CA ALA A 25 17.19 0.89 3.17
C ALA A 25 17.11 2.07 4.16
N ILE A 26 16.29 2.00 5.21
CA ILE A 26 16.24 3.02 6.29
C ILE A 26 17.60 3.12 6.99
N GLU A 27 18.20 1.99 7.36
CA GLU A 27 19.49 1.96 8.08
C GLU A 27 20.67 2.41 7.21
N ARG A 28 20.55 2.32 5.88
CA ARG A 28 21.51 2.93 4.94
C ARG A 28 21.24 4.42 4.68
N GLY A 29 20.14 4.97 5.18
CA GLY A 29 19.82 6.40 5.07
C GLY A 29 19.05 6.80 3.81
N TYR A 30 18.36 5.86 3.14
CA TYR A 30 17.52 6.19 2.00
C TYR A 30 16.35 7.11 2.42
N TRP A 31 15.68 6.80 3.53
CA TRP A 31 14.71 7.68 4.19
C TRP A 31 14.72 7.46 5.71
N THR A 32 14.03 8.32 6.44
CA THR A 32 13.88 8.19 7.91
C THR A 32 12.52 7.60 8.26
N ASP A 33 12.53 6.57 9.11
CA ASP A 33 11.34 5.97 9.68
C ASP A 33 11.69 5.37 11.05
N PRO A 34 11.34 6.04 12.16
CA PRO A 34 11.65 5.55 13.51
C PRO A 34 10.69 4.45 13.99
N TYR A 35 9.65 4.12 13.23
CA TYR A 35 8.56 3.24 13.66
C TYR A 35 8.69 1.82 13.12
N LEU A 36 9.19 1.66 11.90
CA LEU A 36 9.20 0.35 11.23
C LEU A 36 9.98 -0.69 12.03
N LYS A 37 11.14 -0.31 12.59
CA LYS A 37 11.97 -1.20 13.41
C LYS A 37 11.23 -1.72 14.64
N ILE A 38 10.43 -0.85 15.26
CA ILE A 38 9.60 -1.16 16.43
C ILE A 38 8.47 -2.12 16.02
N LEU A 39 7.75 -1.81 14.93
CA LEU A 39 6.63 -2.63 14.43
C LEU A 39 7.05 -3.98 13.86
N ALA A 40 8.18 -4.06 13.16
CA ALA A 40 8.75 -5.31 12.70
C ALA A 40 9.31 -6.13 13.87
N GLY A 41 9.87 -5.46 14.88
CA GLY A 41 10.53 -6.14 16.01
C GLY A 41 11.81 -6.87 15.58
N SER A 42 12.31 -6.59 14.38
CA SER A 42 13.56 -7.14 13.88
C SER A 42 14.70 -6.16 14.13
N THR A 43 15.78 -6.65 14.73
CA THR A 43 17.07 -5.96 14.78
C THR A 43 18.02 -6.40 13.68
N HIS A 44 17.65 -7.46 12.96
CA HIS A 44 18.47 -8.07 11.92
C HIS A 44 17.82 -7.80 10.58
N TYR A 45 18.63 -7.37 9.63
CA TYR A 45 18.26 -7.22 8.23
C TYR A 45 19.34 -7.86 7.38
N GLU A 46 18.93 -8.53 6.31
CA GLU A 46 19.85 -9.06 5.32
C GLU A 46 20.34 -7.92 4.43
N ARG A 47 21.62 -7.99 4.02
CA ARG A 47 22.18 -7.06 3.05
C ARG A 47 21.37 -7.14 1.76
N ARG A 48 20.89 -5.99 1.27
CA ARG A 48 20.27 -5.86 -0.05
C ARG A 48 21.24 -5.17 -0.99
N THR A 49 21.08 -5.39 -2.29
CA THR A 49 21.85 -4.65 -3.29
C THR A 49 21.33 -3.20 -3.39
N PRO A 50 22.14 -2.27 -3.90
CA PRO A 50 21.72 -0.88 -4.08
C PRO A 50 20.44 -0.74 -4.90
N GLU A 51 20.24 -1.57 -5.93
CA GLU A 51 19.07 -1.51 -6.83
C GLU A 51 17.77 -1.83 -6.08
N ILE A 52 17.82 -2.83 -5.19
CA ILE A 52 16.68 -3.20 -4.36
C ILE A 52 16.35 -2.07 -3.37
N SER A 53 17.35 -1.53 -2.69
CA SER A 53 17.15 -0.45 -1.72
C SER A 53 16.61 0.81 -2.38
N LEU A 54 17.12 1.14 -3.56
CA LEU A 54 16.67 2.27 -4.38
C LEU A 54 15.23 2.05 -4.89
N GLY A 55 14.89 0.83 -5.31
CA GLY A 55 13.52 0.45 -5.66
C GLY A 55 12.54 0.64 -4.50
N TYR A 56 12.90 0.21 -3.29
CA TYR A 56 12.07 0.44 -2.10
C TYR A 56 11.98 1.92 -1.70
N TYR A 57 13.05 2.70 -1.85
CA TYR A 57 12.99 4.14 -1.67
C TYR A 57 11.98 4.78 -2.63
N VAL A 58 12.10 4.49 -3.93
CA VAL A 58 11.20 5.02 -4.96
C VAL A 58 9.76 4.63 -4.68
N ARG A 59 9.50 3.35 -4.35
CA ARG A 59 8.20 2.83 -3.94
C ARG A 59 7.58 3.64 -2.81
N VAL A 60 8.29 3.81 -1.70
CA VAL A 60 7.79 4.53 -0.51
C VAL A 60 7.59 6.02 -0.82
N HIS A 61 8.57 6.65 -1.47
CA HIS A 61 8.54 8.07 -1.78
C HIS A 61 7.43 8.42 -2.77
N GLY A 62 7.25 7.62 -3.83
CA GLY A 62 6.19 7.81 -4.83
C GLY A 62 4.79 7.64 -4.25
N LEU A 63 4.56 6.62 -3.43
CA LEU A 63 3.27 6.43 -2.74
C LEU A 63 2.96 7.59 -1.81
N ARG A 64 3.91 7.99 -0.95
CA ARG A 64 3.73 9.14 -0.04
C ARG A 64 3.41 10.42 -0.79
N HIS A 65 4.07 10.67 -1.91
CA HIS A 65 3.79 11.84 -2.75
C HIS A 65 2.33 11.88 -3.23
N LEU A 66 1.80 10.78 -3.76
CA LEU A 66 0.41 10.72 -4.24
C LEU A 66 -0.61 10.79 -3.09
N ILE A 67 -0.31 10.16 -1.95
CA ILE A 67 -1.13 10.25 -0.72
C ILE A 67 -1.22 11.71 -0.27
N GLU A 68 -0.09 12.42 -0.21
CA GLU A 68 -0.07 13.83 0.17
C GLU A 68 -0.82 14.72 -0.82
N LYS A 69 -0.68 14.49 -2.12
CA LYS A 69 -1.43 15.23 -3.13
C LYS A 69 -2.93 15.03 -2.95
N PHE A 70 -3.37 13.80 -2.68
CA PHE A 70 -4.78 13.51 -2.40
C PHE A 70 -5.27 14.27 -1.15
N ILE A 71 -4.55 14.19 -0.03
CA ILE A 71 -4.88 14.91 1.22
C ILE A 71 -4.97 16.43 0.99
N LYS A 72 -4.02 17.01 0.24
CA LYS A 72 -4.00 18.44 -0.06
C LYS A 72 -5.17 18.84 -0.96
N LEU A 73 -5.47 18.04 -1.99
CA LEU A 73 -6.59 18.29 -2.91
C LEU A 73 -7.95 18.27 -2.20
N THR A 74 -8.12 17.37 -1.23
CA THR A 74 -9.35 17.25 -0.43
C THR A 74 -9.43 18.31 0.68
N ASN A 75 -8.47 19.24 0.75
CA ASN A 75 -8.34 20.21 1.83
C ASN A 75 -8.33 19.55 3.22
N ASN A 76 -7.66 18.39 3.32
CA ASN A 76 -7.60 17.54 4.50
C ASN A 76 -8.94 16.92 4.95
N ASP A 77 -10.00 17.04 4.13
CA ASP A 77 -11.30 16.42 4.39
C ASP A 77 -11.44 15.10 3.63
N CYS A 78 -10.70 14.08 4.09
CA CYS A 78 -10.74 12.76 3.47
C CYS A 78 -10.49 11.60 4.43
N GLN A 79 -10.72 10.39 3.93
CA GLN A 79 -10.42 9.13 4.62
C GLN A 79 -9.36 8.36 3.85
N ILE A 80 -8.62 7.50 4.56
CA ILE A 80 -7.58 6.67 3.95
C ILE A 80 -7.78 5.23 4.41
N ILE A 81 -7.77 4.29 3.47
CA ILE A 81 -7.94 2.86 3.73
C ILE A 81 -6.79 2.11 3.05
N ASN A 82 -5.90 1.55 3.86
CA ASN A 82 -4.73 0.81 3.43
C ASN A 82 -5.00 -0.70 3.48
N LEU A 83 -5.01 -1.32 2.30
CA LEU A 83 -5.42 -2.70 2.07
C LEU A 83 -4.17 -3.58 2.01
N GLY A 84 -4.11 -4.62 2.85
CA GLY A 84 -2.92 -5.46 3.01
C GLY A 84 -1.78 -4.66 3.63
N CYS A 85 -2.05 -4.00 4.75
CA CYS A 85 -1.18 -2.97 5.30
C CYS A 85 0.18 -3.49 5.80
N GLY A 86 0.32 -4.78 6.10
CA GLY A 86 1.51 -5.31 6.74
C GLY A 86 1.91 -4.50 7.98
N PHE A 87 3.22 -4.30 8.15
CA PHE A 87 3.79 -3.37 9.12
C PHE A 87 4.04 -1.96 8.56
N ASP A 88 3.27 -1.53 7.56
CA ASP A 88 3.39 -0.20 7.00
C ASP A 88 3.22 0.90 8.06
N THR A 89 4.02 1.95 7.92
CA THR A 89 4.17 3.06 8.87
C THR A 89 3.62 4.37 8.35
N THR A 90 2.92 4.38 7.21
CA THR A 90 2.39 5.59 6.59
C THR A 90 1.50 6.38 7.54
N ILE A 91 0.70 5.71 8.38
CA ILE A 91 -0.08 6.39 9.42
C ILE A 91 0.81 7.25 10.35
N PHE A 92 1.95 6.73 10.80
CA PHE A 92 2.86 7.48 11.66
C PHE A 92 3.57 8.61 10.90
N TYR A 93 3.94 8.37 9.64
CA TYR A 93 4.49 9.40 8.76
C TYR A 93 3.52 10.59 8.61
N LEU A 94 2.23 10.31 8.39
CA LEU A 94 1.20 11.34 8.26
C LEU A 94 0.96 12.08 9.58
N LEU A 95 0.93 11.36 10.72
CA LEU A 95 0.76 11.98 12.04
C LEU A 95 1.93 12.87 12.46
N ASP A 96 3.15 12.57 12.00
CA ASP A 96 4.32 13.41 12.24
C ASP A 96 4.35 14.68 11.37
N ASN A 97 3.58 14.71 10.28
CA ASN A 97 3.51 15.86 9.39
C ASN A 97 2.35 16.78 9.79
N VAL A 98 2.67 17.85 10.51
CA VAL A 98 1.69 18.81 11.05
C VAL A 98 0.83 19.53 10.00
N ASN A 99 1.21 19.48 8.72
CA ASN A 99 0.47 20.13 7.63
C ASN A 99 -0.54 19.21 6.94
N LEU A 100 -0.59 17.93 7.34
CA LEU A 100 -1.48 16.93 6.75
C LEU A 100 -2.49 16.48 7.79
N HIS A 101 -3.77 16.55 7.45
CA HIS A 101 -4.84 15.99 8.25
C HIS A 101 -5.75 15.12 7.40
N PHE A 102 -6.44 14.21 8.07
CA PHE A 102 -7.44 13.32 7.49
C PHE A 102 -8.45 13.01 8.59
N LYS A 103 -9.66 12.61 8.20
CA LYS A 103 -10.73 12.27 9.15
C LYS A 103 -10.47 10.94 9.86
N HIS A 104 -10.07 9.93 9.10
CA HIS A 104 -9.77 8.62 9.66
C HIS A 104 -8.87 7.79 8.73
N PHE A 105 -8.02 6.96 9.32
CA PHE A 105 -7.16 6.01 8.63
C PHE A 105 -7.51 4.58 9.04
N ILE A 106 -7.66 3.67 8.08
CA ILE A 106 -7.96 2.27 8.32
C ILE A 106 -6.87 1.40 7.72
N ASP A 107 -6.26 0.56 8.54
CA ASP A 107 -5.43 -0.54 8.08
C ASP A 107 -6.25 -1.83 8.05
N ILE A 108 -6.13 -2.60 6.96
CA ILE A 108 -6.81 -3.88 6.79
C ILE A 108 -5.77 -4.94 6.42
N ASP A 109 -5.74 -6.05 7.14
CA ASP A 109 -4.89 -7.19 6.81
C ASP A 109 -5.45 -8.49 7.43
N PHE A 110 -4.77 -9.61 7.22
CA PHE A 110 -5.06 -10.86 7.90
C PHE A 110 -4.94 -10.72 9.42
N ASP A 111 -5.71 -11.54 10.12
CA ASP A 111 -5.78 -11.58 11.58
C ASP A 111 -4.40 -11.66 12.25
N GLN A 112 -3.52 -12.55 11.76
CA GLN A 112 -2.16 -12.72 12.28
C GLN A 112 -1.32 -11.43 12.20
N ILE A 113 -1.38 -10.71 11.07
CA ILE A 113 -0.61 -9.47 10.88
C ILE A 113 -1.18 -8.36 11.77
N THR A 114 -2.50 -8.21 11.76
CA THR A 114 -3.18 -7.17 12.53
C THR A 114 -3.06 -7.39 14.04
N GLU A 115 -3.05 -8.62 14.54
CA GLU A 115 -2.83 -8.97 15.95
C GLU A 115 -1.44 -8.51 16.41
N ILE A 116 -0.39 -8.80 15.63
CA ILE A 116 0.99 -8.40 15.95
C ILE A 116 1.10 -6.87 15.97
N LYS A 117 0.60 -6.20 14.92
CA LYS A 117 0.66 -4.74 14.80
C LYS A 117 -0.09 -4.05 15.94
N SER A 118 -1.34 -4.48 16.21
CA SER A 118 -2.18 -3.92 17.27
C SER A 118 -1.57 -4.13 18.66
N THR A 119 -1.04 -5.32 18.92
CA THR A 119 -0.35 -5.62 20.19
C THR A 119 0.84 -4.70 20.43
N LYS A 120 1.65 -4.45 19.41
CA LYS A 120 2.81 -3.54 19.52
C LYS A 120 2.36 -2.10 19.75
N ILE A 121 1.34 -1.63 19.03
CA ILE A 121 0.81 -0.27 19.23
C ILE A 121 0.23 -0.11 20.64
N HIS A 122 -0.48 -1.11 21.17
CA HIS A 122 -1.00 -1.08 22.54
C HIS A 122 0.08 -1.05 23.62
N ARG A 123 1.14 -1.85 23.45
CA ARG A 123 2.15 -2.08 24.49
C ARG A 123 3.29 -1.07 24.49
N ILE A 124 3.63 -0.49 23.33
CA ILE A 124 4.83 0.34 23.19
C ILE A 124 4.44 1.82 23.24
N PRO A 125 4.86 2.58 24.28
CA PRO A 125 4.42 3.97 24.47
C PRO A 125 4.74 4.91 23.30
N SER A 126 5.88 4.72 22.63
CA SER A 126 6.26 5.55 21.48
C SER A 126 5.34 5.39 20.27
N LEU A 127 4.64 4.25 20.17
CA LEU A 127 3.59 4.02 19.16
C LEU A 127 2.23 4.47 19.70
N ARG A 128 1.87 4.03 20.91
CA ARG A 128 0.56 4.32 21.51
C ARG A 128 0.27 5.81 21.62
N ASN A 129 1.26 6.59 22.06
CA ASN A 129 1.10 8.01 22.34
C ASN A 129 0.94 8.88 21.08
N LYS A 130 1.06 8.29 19.88
CA LYS A 130 0.74 8.96 18.61
C LYS A 130 -0.75 9.08 18.36
N PHE A 131 -1.55 8.26 19.03
CA PHE A 131 -3.00 8.24 18.86
C PHE A 131 -3.68 8.88 20.09
N PRO A 132 -4.75 9.68 19.89
CA PRO A 132 -5.56 10.16 21.00
C PRO A 132 -6.14 9.01 21.82
N MET A 133 -6.36 9.22 23.12
CA MET A 133 -6.90 8.19 24.02
C MET A 133 -8.24 7.65 23.53
N ASP A 134 -8.35 6.33 23.45
CA ASP A 134 -9.53 5.62 22.96
C ASP A 134 -10.80 5.96 23.77
N ASN A 135 -11.92 6.10 23.05
CA ASN A 135 -13.22 6.16 23.69
C ASN A 135 -13.62 4.74 24.14
N LYS A 136 -13.38 4.43 25.43
CA LYS A 136 -13.60 3.10 26.03
C LYS A 136 -15.03 2.57 25.92
N THR A 137 -16.01 3.38 25.52
CA THR A 137 -17.41 2.95 25.36
C THR A 137 -17.66 2.25 24.02
N LEU A 138 -16.85 2.50 23.00
CA LEU A 138 -17.06 1.96 21.67
C LEU A 138 -16.38 0.60 21.53
N LYS A 139 -17.16 -0.47 21.37
CA LYS A 139 -16.66 -1.83 21.15
C LYS A 139 -16.78 -2.19 19.67
N ILE A 140 -15.73 -1.94 18.90
CA ILE A 140 -15.63 -2.38 17.51
C ILE A 140 -14.91 -3.74 17.50
N PRO A 141 -15.37 -4.74 16.73
CA PRO A 141 -14.64 -5.99 16.51
C PRO A 141 -13.43 -5.76 15.59
N CYS A 142 -12.42 -5.05 16.11
CA CYS A 142 -11.19 -4.65 15.43
C CYS A 142 -9.95 -5.05 16.24
N GLY A 143 -8.77 -5.02 15.61
CA GLY A 143 -7.49 -5.25 16.30
C GLY A 143 -7.06 -4.04 17.15
N PHE A 144 -7.30 -2.83 16.64
CA PHE A 144 -6.98 -1.56 17.29
C PHE A 144 -7.99 -0.50 16.86
N HIS A 145 -8.38 0.41 17.76
CA HIS A 145 -9.20 1.57 17.40
C HIS A 145 -8.90 2.76 18.29
N SER A 146 -8.76 3.93 17.66
CA SER A 146 -8.68 5.27 18.26
C SER A 146 -9.54 6.24 17.44
N SER A 147 -9.60 7.52 17.81
CA SER A 147 -10.39 8.52 17.05
C SER A 147 -9.89 8.76 15.62
N LEU A 148 -8.62 8.47 15.32
CA LEU A 148 -8.00 8.74 14.02
C LEU A 148 -7.60 7.47 13.25
N TYR A 149 -7.54 6.32 13.91
CA TYR A 149 -6.97 5.11 13.32
C TYR A 149 -7.65 3.83 13.79
N THR A 150 -7.95 2.93 12.85
CA THR A 150 -8.52 1.60 13.10
C THR A 150 -7.74 0.53 12.35
N ILE A 151 -7.54 -0.64 12.97
CA ILE A 151 -6.96 -1.84 12.33
C ILE A 151 -8.02 -2.94 12.27
N LEU A 152 -8.33 -3.45 11.08
CA LEU A 152 -9.35 -4.47 10.86
C LEU A 152 -8.74 -5.83 10.44
N PRO A 153 -8.98 -6.93 11.18
CA PRO A 153 -8.61 -8.28 10.78
C PRO A 153 -9.59 -8.81 9.73
N VAL A 154 -9.29 -8.63 8.44
CA VAL A 154 -10.17 -9.01 7.32
C VAL A 154 -9.35 -9.65 6.21
N ASP A 155 -9.78 -10.82 5.76
CA ASP A 155 -9.33 -11.38 4.48
C ASP A 155 -9.99 -10.59 3.35
N LEU A 156 -9.19 -9.85 2.57
CA LEU A 156 -9.66 -9.01 1.47
C LEU A 156 -10.40 -9.79 0.36
N ARG A 157 -10.25 -11.12 0.32
CA ARG A 157 -11.01 -11.99 -0.61
C ARG A 157 -12.44 -12.24 -0.13
N ASN A 158 -12.72 -12.02 1.16
CA ASN A 158 -14.03 -12.19 1.77
C ASN A 158 -14.78 -10.85 1.84
N LEU A 159 -15.40 -10.47 0.74
CA LEU A 159 -16.12 -9.19 0.63
C LEU A 159 -17.30 -9.06 1.60
N THR A 160 -17.94 -10.16 1.99
CA THR A 160 -19.00 -10.15 3.01
C THR A 160 -18.44 -9.74 4.37
N GLN A 161 -17.27 -10.26 4.75
CA GLN A 161 -16.60 -9.85 5.99
C GLN A 161 -16.17 -8.38 5.94
N LEU A 162 -15.60 -7.95 4.81
CA LEU A 162 -15.20 -6.57 4.61
C LEU A 162 -16.40 -5.62 4.71
N ASP A 163 -17.50 -5.92 4.03
CA ASP A 163 -18.71 -5.09 4.04
C ASP A 163 -19.31 -4.97 5.43
N ASN A 164 -19.39 -6.08 6.18
CA ASN A 164 -19.86 -6.06 7.55
C ASN A 164 -19.00 -5.14 8.43
N GLN A 165 -17.67 -5.21 8.33
CA GLN A 165 -16.78 -4.36 9.12
C GLN A 165 -16.91 -2.88 8.74
N LEU A 166 -16.91 -2.55 7.45
CA LEU A 166 -17.10 -1.17 6.99
C LEU A 166 -18.47 -0.61 7.41
N ASN A 167 -19.53 -1.42 7.36
CA ASN A 167 -20.86 -1.01 7.85
C ASN A 167 -20.86 -0.76 9.36
N ILE A 168 -20.15 -1.56 10.15
CA ILE A 168 -19.99 -1.29 11.59
C ILE A 168 -19.30 0.05 11.81
N LEU A 169 -18.21 0.33 11.09
CA LEU A 169 -17.52 1.63 11.19
C LEU A 169 -18.43 2.80 10.77
N SER A 170 -19.18 2.64 9.69
CA SER A 170 -20.12 3.66 9.21
C SER A 170 -21.25 3.92 10.20
N ASN A 171 -21.87 2.87 10.76
CA ASN A 171 -22.94 2.99 11.74
C ASN A 171 -22.49 3.66 13.05
N ASN A 172 -21.18 3.62 13.35
CA ASN A 172 -20.58 4.30 14.49
C ASN A 172 -19.96 5.67 14.13
N ASN A 173 -20.27 6.21 12.94
CA ASN A 173 -19.77 7.51 12.44
C ASN A 173 -18.23 7.61 12.37
N ILE A 174 -17.54 6.49 12.17
CA ILE A 174 -16.08 6.46 12.00
C ILE A 174 -15.70 6.69 10.55
N ILE A 175 -16.50 6.12 9.64
CA ILE A 175 -16.38 6.39 8.20
C ILE A 175 -17.68 6.90 7.60
N ASN A 176 -17.56 7.62 6.48
CA ASN A 176 -18.64 8.10 5.66
C ASN A 176 -18.36 7.78 4.20
N TYR A 177 -19.26 7.06 3.53
CA TYR A 177 -19.12 6.66 2.14
C TYR A 177 -19.27 7.83 1.13
N ASN A 178 -19.72 9.00 1.58
CA ASN A 178 -19.98 10.16 0.75
C ASN A 178 -18.86 11.21 0.76
N ILE A 179 -17.73 10.95 1.43
CA ILE A 179 -16.57 11.85 1.44
C ILE A 179 -15.39 11.23 0.69
N PRO A 180 -14.46 12.06 0.17
CA PRO A 180 -13.31 11.57 -0.57
C PRO A 180 -12.55 10.50 0.21
N THR A 181 -12.36 9.34 -0.41
CA THR A 181 -11.67 8.21 0.21
C THR A 181 -10.53 7.71 -0.68
N LEU A 182 -9.33 7.63 -0.09
CA LEU A 182 -8.16 7.04 -0.72
C LEU A 182 -8.01 5.58 -0.30
N PHE A 183 -7.92 4.70 -1.28
CA PHE A 183 -7.49 3.32 -1.07
C PHE A 183 -6.02 3.18 -1.44
N ILE A 184 -5.25 2.48 -0.62
CA ILE A 184 -3.84 2.16 -0.88
C ILE A 184 -3.73 0.65 -0.98
N SER A 185 -3.05 0.18 -2.02
CA SER A 185 -2.69 -1.22 -2.20
C SER A 185 -1.23 -1.32 -2.64
N GLU A 186 -0.36 -1.75 -1.74
CA GLU A 186 1.09 -1.74 -1.96
C GLU A 186 1.63 -3.18 -2.01
N CYS A 187 1.75 -3.74 -3.22
CA CYS A 187 2.06 -5.14 -3.51
C CYS A 187 1.07 -6.09 -2.80
N VAL A 188 -0.22 -5.97 -3.09
CA VAL A 188 -1.26 -6.79 -2.42
C VAL A 188 -2.14 -7.52 -3.43
N LEU A 189 -2.63 -6.81 -4.45
CA LEU A 189 -3.54 -7.38 -5.43
C LEU A 189 -2.91 -8.52 -6.23
N ILE A 190 -1.61 -8.45 -6.51
CA ILE A 190 -0.83 -9.51 -7.16
C ILE A 190 -0.89 -10.87 -6.42
N TYR A 191 -1.14 -10.90 -5.11
CA TYR A 191 -1.19 -12.13 -4.31
C TYR A 191 -2.56 -12.82 -4.28
N MET A 192 -3.58 -12.22 -4.88
CA MET A 192 -4.91 -12.82 -5.02
C MET A 192 -5.21 -13.10 -6.49
N SER A 193 -6.16 -14.01 -6.77
CA SER A 193 -6.55 -14.28 -8.15
C SER A 193 -7.12 -13.03 -8.82
N ASN A 194 -7.00 -12.94 -10.15
CA ASN A 194 -7.55 -11.83 -10.92
C ASN A 194 -9.02 -11.55 -10.57
N GLU A 195 -9.82 -12.61 -10.38
CA GLU A 195 -11.22 -12.52 -9.97
C GLU A 195 -11.42 -11.84 -8.61
N HIS A 196 -10.74 -12.31 -7.55
CA HIS A 196 -10.85 -11.69 -6.22
C HIS A 196 -10.42 -10.23 -6.26
N SER A 197 -9.32 -9.95 -6.96
CA SER A 197 -8.75 -8.62 -7.09
C SER A 197 -9.68 -7.65 -7.84
N LEU A 198 -10.40 -8.13 -8.86
CA LEU A 198 -11.38 -7.37 -9.62
C LEU A 198 -12.65 -7.13 -8.79
N ASN A 199 -13.12 -8.16 -8.10
CA ASN A 199 -14.30 -8.07 -7.23
C ASN A 199 -14.08 -7.09 -6.08
N LEU A 200 -12.89 -7.07 -5.47
CA LEU A 200 -12.52 -6.07 -4.46
C LEU A 200 -12.55 -4.65 -5.02
N LEU A 201 -11.90 -4.41 -6.15
CA LEU A 201 -11.87 -3.10 -6.80
C LEU A 201 -13.29 -2.60 -7.14
N LYS A 202 -14.13 -3.48 -7.70
CA LYS A 202 -15.52 -3.18 -8.05
C LYS A 202 -16.37 -2.88 -6.81
N TYR A 203 -16.22 -3.68 -5.76
CA TYR A 203 -16.91 -3.44 -4.49
C TYR A 203 -16.58 -2.05 -3.93
N LEU A 204 -15.30 -1.68 -3.90
CA LEU A 204 -14.86 -0.39 -3.34
C LEU A 204 -15.36 0.79 -4.19
N SER A 205 -15.27 0.72 -5.52
CA SER A 205 -15.73 1.79 -6.41
C SER A 205 -17.26 1.98 -6.40
N GLU A 206 -18.01 0.92 -6.10
CA GLU A 206 -19.47 0.98 -5.96
C GLU A 206 -19.88 1.50 -4.56
N LYS A 207 -19.22 1.01 -3.50
CA LYS A 207 -19.50 1.41 -2.12
C LYS A 207 -19.12 2.87 -1.85
N PHE A 208 -17.98 3.34 -2.38
CA PHE A 208 -17.47 4.71 -2.25
C PHE A 208 -17.66 5.48 -3.56
N SER A 209 -18.88 5.42 -4.10
CA SER A 209 -19.17 5.83 -5.47
C SER A 209 -19.10 7.33 -5.74
N GLN A 210 -19.14 8.18 -4.71
CA GLN A 210 -19.14 9.63 -4.91
C GLN A 210 -17.77 10.18 -5.27
N CYS A 211 -16.74 9.77 -4.54
CA CYS A 211 -15.39 10.29 -4.71
C CYS A 211 -14.38 9.33 -4.09
N CYS A 212 -13.68 8.56 -4.91
CA CYS A 212 -12.60 7.71 -4.44
C CYS A 212 -11.40 7.68 -5.39
N LEU A 213 -10.22 7.57 -4.82
CA LEU A 213 -8.97 7.29 -5.52
C LEU A 213 -8.44 5.95 -5.05
N PHE A 214 -8.15 5.04 -5.97
CA PHE A 214 -7.48 3.78 -5.67
C PHE A 214 -6.04 3.87 -6.14
N LEU A 215 -5.09 3.88 -5.21
CA LEU A 215 -3.66 3.91 -5.46
C LEU A 215 -3.07 2.50 -5.30
N ASN A 216 -2.38 2.04 -6.33
CA ASN A 216 -1.78 0.71 -6.41
C ASN A 216 -0.28 0.80 -6.76
N PHE A 217 0.51 -0.05 -6.12
CA PHE A 217 1.89 -0.31 -6.50
C PHE A 217 2.09 -1.81 -6.61
N GLU A 218 2.40 -2.32 -7.80
CA GLU A 218 2.69 -3.74 -8.01
C GLU A 218 3.51 -3.96 -9.27
N GLN A 219 3.71 -5.20 -9.65
CA GLN A 219 4.43 -5.59 -10.85
C GLN A 219 3.69 -5.16 -12.12
N ILE A 220 4.44 -4.97 -13.20
CA ILE A 220 3.92 -4.68 -14.54
C ILE A 220 4.86 -5.29 -15.60
N ASN A 221 4.42 -5.31 -16.86
CA ASN A 221 5.23 -5.81 -17.98
C ASN A 221 5.70 -7.27 -17.79
N MET A 222 4.90 -8.08 -17.09
CA MET A 222 5.25 -9.47 -16.77
C MET A 222 5.20 -10.44 -17.98
N ASN A 223 4.87 -9.93 -19.16
CA ASN A 223 4.75 -10.72 -20.40
C ASN A 223 6.08 -10.93 -21.14
N ASP A 224 7.14 -10.20 -20.78
CA ASP A 224 8.44 -10.31 -21.43
C ASP A 224 9.36 -11.35 -20.77
N ARG A 225 10.58 -11.50 -21.31
CA ARG A 225 11.54 -12.48 -20.79
C ARG A 225 12.02 -12.15 -19.37
N PHE A 226 12.21 -10.88 -19.04
CA PHE A 226 12.64 -10.49 -17.70
C PHE A 226 11.51 -10.71 -16.69
N GLY A 227 10.26 -10.36 -17.05
CA GLY A 227 9.07 -10.65 -16.25
C GLY A 227 8.93 -12.14 -15.93
N GLN A 228 9.15 -13.02 -16.91
CA GLN A 228 9.15 -14.48 -16.71
C GLN A 228 10.26 -14.92 -15.73
N ILE A 229 11.49 -14.43 -15.92
CA ILE A 229 12.61 -14.73 -15.00
C ILE A 229 12.30 -14.24 -13.59
N MET A 230 11.74 -13.04 -13.45
CA MET A 230 11.35 -12.46 -12.18
C MET A 230 10.29 -13.31 -11.48
N PHE A 231 9.27 -13.77 -12.21
CA PHE A 231 8.25 -14.65 -11.68
C PHE A 231 8.84 -15.98 -11.21
N ASP A 232 9.66 -16.63 -12.04
CA ASP A 232 10.28 -17.90 -11.68
C ASP A 232 11.14 -17.76 -10.41
N ASN A 233 11.91 -16.67 -10.29
CA ASN A 233 12.70 -16.37 -9.10
C ASN A 233 11.85 -16.19 -7.84
N LEU A 234 10.71 -15.52 -7.94
CA LEU A 234 9.77 -15.35 -6.81
C LEU A 234 9.11 -16.67 -6.42
N LYS A 235 8.69 -17.45 -7.42
CA LYS A 235 8.10 -18.78 -7.24
C LYS A 235 9.07 -19.74 -6.54
N HIS A 236 10.36 -19.69 -6.87
CA HIS A 236 11.40 -20.48 -6.20
C HIS A 236 11.57 -20.11 -4.71
N ARG A 237 11.11 -18.94 -4.28
CA ARG A 237 11.09 -18.48 -2.88
C ARG A 237 9.71 -18.64 -2.24
N SER A 238 8.86 -19.51 -2.78
CA SER A 238 7.47 -19.72 -2.34
C SER A 238 6.56 -18.50 -2.45
N CYS A 239 6.96 -17.47 -3.21
CA CYS A 239 6.17 -16.27 -3.45
C CYS A 239 5.41 -16.41 -4.78
N TYR A 240 4.14 -16.80 -4.70
CA TYR A 240 3.30 -17.04 -5.87
C TYR A 240 2.52 -15.78 -6.25
N LEU A 241 2.76 -15.28 -7.47
CA LEU A 241 2.03 -14.14 -8.04
C LEU A 241 0.75 -14.62 -8.75
N ILE A 242 -0.32 -14.82 -7.98
CA ILE A 242 -1.59 -15.40 -8.47
C ILE A 242 -2.29 -14.45 -9.47
N GLY A 243 -2.19 -13.14 -9.25
CA GLY A 243 -2.85 -12.09 -10.05
C GLY A 243 -2.06 -11.62 -11.27
N MET A 244 -1.12 -12.43 -11.77
CA MET A 244 -0.16 -11.98 -12.79
C MET A 244 -0.80 -11.57 -14.12
N ASP A 245 -1.94 -12.15 -14.51
CA ASP A 245 -2.61 -11.78 -15.78
C ASP A 245 -3.01 -10.30 -15.81
N SER A 246 -3.28 -9.70 -14.64
CA SER A 246 -3.56 -8.27 -14.52
C SER A 246 -2.31 -7.38 -14.66
N CYS A 247 -1.12 -7.97 -14.61
CA CYS A 247 0.18 -7.29 -14.58
C CYS A 247 1.00 -7.50 -15.85
N GLN A 248 0.37 -7.96 -16.93
CA GLN A 248 1.06 -8.23 -18.20
C GLN A 248 1.53 -6.95 -18.89
N THR A 249 0.75 -5.87 -18.85
CA THR A 249 1.07 -4.59 -19.51
C THR A 249 0.39 -3.42 -18.79
N ILE A 250 0.81 -2.18 -19.08
CA ILE A 250 0.09 -0.98 -18.61
C ILE A 250 -1.41 -1.03 -18.98
N ASN A 251 -1.76 -1.54 -20.17
CA ASN A 251 -3.15 -1.67 -20.60
C ASN A 251 -3.94 -2.69 -19.77
N SER A 252 -3.31 -3.77 -19.28
CA SER A 252 -4.01 -4.73 -18.42
C SER A 252 -4.40 -4.11 -17.07
N GLN A 253 -3.59 -3.18 -16.54
CA GLN A 253 -3.98 -2.38 -15.36
C GLN A 253 -5.16 -1.46 -15.68
N TYR A 254 -5.11 -0.73 -16.80
CA TYR A 254 -6.22 0.14 -17.22
C TYR A 254 -7.53 -0.64 -17.37
N ASP A 255 -7.51 -1.76 -18.10
CA ASP A 255 -8.68 -2.61 -18.32
C ASP A 255 -9.28 -3.13 -17.02
N ARG A 256 -8.42 -3.47 -16.06
CA ARG A 256 -8.84 -3.94 -14.74
C ARG A 256 -9.62 -2.86 -13.99
N TYR A 257 -9.18 -1.61 -14.02
CA TYR A 257 -9.91 -0.50 -13.40
C TYR A 257 -11.21 -0.18 -14.13
N MET A 258 -11.23 -0.19 -15.46
CA MET A 258 -12.45 0.07 -16.22
C MET A 258 -13.52 -0.99 -15.96
N LYS A 259 -13.13 -2.28 -15.91
CA LYS A 259 -14.02 -3.39 -15.52
C LYS A 259 -14.52 -3.28 -14.07
N ALA A 260 -13.80 -2.54 -13.23
CA ALA A 260 -14.16 -2.23 -11.86
C ALA A 260 -14.91 -0.91 -11.70
N ASN A 261 -15.49 -0.35 -12.78
CA ASN A 261 -16.34 0.85 -12.75
C ASN A 261 -15.63 2.14 -12.29
N PHE A 262 -14.31 2.22 -12.38
CA PHE A 262 -13.60 3.50 -12.27
C PHE A 262 -13.81 4.33 -13.55
N MET A 263 -13.78 5.66 -13.41
CA MET A 263 -14.01 6.59 -14.53
C MET A 263 -12.77 6.72 -15.43
N SER A 264 -11.59 6.72 -14.81
CA SER A 264 -10.32 6.77 -15.51
C SER A 264 -9.22 6.17 -14.63
N ALA A 265 -8.06 5.92 -15.24
CA ALA A 265 -6.89 5.42 -14.57
C ALA A 265 -5.61 5.92 -15.23
N HIS A 266 -4.56 6.00 -14.44
CA HIS A 266 -3.20 6.26 -14.85
C HIS A 266 -2.31 5.12 -14.39
N CYS A 267 -1.25 4.85 -15.15
CA CYS A 267 -0.26 3.85 -14.80
C CYS A 267 1.07 4.24 -15.46
N LEU A 268 2.15 4.16 -14.69
CA LEU A 268 3.50 4.46 -15.16
C LEU A 268 4.49 3.56 -14.46
N THR A 269 5.53 3.17 -15.20
CA THR A 269 6.60 2.34 -14.67
C THR A 269 7.47 3.12 -13.69
N LEU A 270 8.18 2.39 -12.83
CA LEU A 270 9.15 3.02 -11.94
C LEU A 270 10.27 3.69 -12.72
N ASN A 271 10.58 3.21 -13.92
CA ASN A 271 11.50 3.88 -14.83
C ASN A 271 11.02 5.26 -15.23
N GLU A 272 9.75 5.37 -15.64
CA GLU A 272 9.17 6.67 -15.98
C GLU A 272 9.20 7.62 -14.78
N TYR A 273 8.80 7.13 -13.60
CA TYR A 273 8.88 7.90 -12.37
C TYR A 273 10.30 8.38 -12.06
N TYR A 274 11.24 7.43 -12.03
CA TYR A 274 12.63 7.66 -11.64
C TYR A 274 13.37 8.60 -12.59
N LYS A 275 13.03 8.56 -13.88
CA LYS A 275 13.70 9.38 -14.90
C LYS A 275 13.07 10.76 -15.03
N LYS A 276 11.74 10.89 -14.91
CA LYS A 276 11.02 12.14 -15.19
C LYS A 276 10.63 12.94 -13.97
N TYR A 277 10.20 12.28 -12.88
CA TYR A 277 9.53 12.95 -11.77
C TYR A 277 10.36 12.97 -10.47
N LEU A 278 11.31 12.05 -10.30
CA LEU A 278 12.20 12.11 -9.15
C LEU A 278 13.17 13.29 -9.28
N ASN A 279 13.16 14.19 -8.29
CA ASN A 279 14.02 15.37 -8.26
C ASN A 279 15.50 14.99 -8.41
N ILE A 280 16.24 15.76 -9.22
CA ILE A 280 17.65 15.48 -9.54
C ILE A 280 18.55 15.42 -8.31
N ASN A 281 18.32 16.26 -7.29
CA ASN A 281 19.11 16.25 -6.07
C ASN A 281 18.84 14.99 -5.25
N GLU A 282 17.58 14.57 -5.16
CA GLU A 282 17.22 13.33 -4.48
C GLU A 282 17.78 12.11 -5.21
N LYS A 283 17.72 12.10 -6.54
CA LYS A 283 18.34 11.06 -7.37
C LYS A 283 19.85 10.96 -7.11
N GLN A 284 20.56 12.09 -7.15
CA GLN A 284 22.00 12.13 -6.85
C GLN A 284 22.33 11.70 -5.41
N ARG A 285 21.45 12.01 -4.45
CA ARG A 285 21.62 11.60 -3.06
C ARG A 285 21.52 10.08 -2.93
N ILE A 286 20.43 9.48 -3.43
CA ILE A 286 20.17 8.05 -3.26
C ILE A 286 21.08 7.15 -4.09
N GLU A 287 21.54 7.60 -5.28
CA GLU A 287 22.48 6.84 -6.11
C GLU A 287 23.89 6.72 -5.50
N LYS A 288 24.22 7.56 -4.51
CA LYS A 288 25.52 7.54 -3.80
C LYS A 288 25.50 6.73 -2.51
N ILE A 289 24.32 6.33 -2.04
CA ILE A 289 24.18 5.53 -0.82
C ILE A 289 24.72 4.12 -1.07
N ASP A 290 25.17 3.48 0.01
CA ASP A 290 25.60 2.08 0.01
C ASP A 290 26.75 1.70 -0.95
N GLY A 291 27.62 2.68 -1.24
CA GLY A 291 28.78 2.47 -2.10
C GLY A 291 28.56 2.85 -3.56
N GLY A 292 27.33 3.22 -3.94
CA GLY A 292 27.00 3.66 -5.29
C GLY A 292 26.14 2.65 -6.06
N LEU A 293 25.51 3.12 -7.13
CA LEU A 293 24.79 2.29 -8.10
C LEU A 293 25.71 1.94 -9.28
N ASP A 294 26.23 0.71 -9.28
CA ASP A 294 27.10 0.20 -10.35
C ASP A 294 26.29 -0.48 -11.47
N GLU A 295 25.23 -1.23 -11.16
CA GLU A 295 24.43 -2.02 -12.12
C GLU A 295 23.19 -1.24 -12.61
N LYS A 296 23.40 -0.19 -13.41
CA LYS A 296 22.31 0.67 -13.91
C LYS A 296 21.34 -0.04 -14.83
N GLU A 297 21.83 -0.97 -15.65
CA GLU A 297 21.02 -1.76 -16.57
C GLU A 297 20.07 -2.70 -15.81
N LEU A 298 20.54 -3.31 -14.71
CA LEU A 298 19.71 -4.13 -13.85
C LEU A 298 18.63 -3.30 -13.16
N LEU A 299 18.99 -2.10 -12.67
CA LEU A 299 18.03 -1.17 -12.10
C LEU A 299 16.94 -0.81 -13.11
N GLU A 300 17.34 -0.46 -14.33
CA GLU A 300 16.41 -0.10 -15.41
C GLU A 300 15.48 -1.27 -15.76
N GLN A 301 15.98 -2.50 -15.81
CA GLN A 301 15.12 -3.68 -16.00
C GLN A 301 14.14 -3.87 -14.84
N LEU A 302 14.61 -3.80 -13.59
CA LEU A 302 13.74 -3.90 -12.42
C LEU A 302 12.65 -2.81 -12.41
N PHE A 303 13.02 -1.58 -12.73
CA PHE A 303 12.13 -0.42 -12.68
C PHE A 303 11.11 -0.41 -13.83
N GLU A 304 11.37 -1.13 -14.92
CA GLU A 304 10.39 -1.34 -15.98
C GLU A 304 9.29 -2.33 -15.57
N HIS A 305 9.54 -3.15 -14.54
CA HIS A 305 8.66 -4.25 -14.13
C HIS A 305 7.87 -3.99 -12.85
N TYR A 306 7.84 -2.74 -12.39
CA TYR A 306 6.93 -2.27 -11.35
C TYR A 306 6.29 -0.97 -11.80
N CYS A 307 5.04 -0.74 -11.39
CA CYS A 307 4.32 0.49 -11.69
C CYS A 307 3.71 1.14 -10.46
N PHE A 308 3.57 2.45 -10.52
CA PHE A 308 2.50 3.15 -9.83
C PHE A 308 1.29 3.18 -10.75
N SER A 309 0.14 2.72 -10.28
CA SER A 309 -1.13 2.93 -10.97
C SER A 309 -2.15 3.50 -10.01
N TRP A 310 -3.01 4.37 -10.53
CA TRP A 310 -4.13 4.89 -9.75
C TRP A 310 -5.34 5.11 -10.62
N ALA A 311 -6.50 4.82 -10.06
CA ALA A 311 -7.79 4.99 -10.73
C ALA A 311 -8.73 5.76 -9.83
N TYR A 312 -9.68 6.48 -10.42
CA TYR A 312 -10.58 7.32 -9.64
C TYR A 312 -12.02 7.27 -10.13
N LYS A 313 -12.90 7.61 -9.19
CA LYS A 313 -14.28 7.99 -9.44
C LYS A 313 -14.51 9.33 -8.75
N ASP A 314 -15.06 10.30 -9.46
CA ASP A 314 -15.13 11.70 -9.03
C ASP A 314 -16.46 12.34 -9.47
N GLU A 315 -17.58 11.78 -9.00
CA GLU A 315 -18.93 12.26 -9.33
C GLU A 315 -19.20 13.68 -8.79
N ILE A 316 -18.45 14.09 -7.77
CA ILE A 316 -18.53 15.42 -7.16
C ILE A 316 -17.62 16.46 -7.82
N ASN A 317 -16.85 16.08 -8.85
CA ASN A 317 -15.91 16.95 -9.58
C ASN A 317 -14.88 17.65 -8.68
N LEU A 318 -14.29 16.91 -7.74
CA LEU A 318 -13.23 17.41 -6.87
C LEU A 318 -11.94 17.75 -7.66
N GLY A 319 -11.74 17.10 -8.81
CA GLY A 319 -10.56 17.22 -9.65
C GLY A 319 -9.54 16.12 -9.41
N LEU A 320 -9.99 14.88 -9.14
CA LEU A 320 -9.10 13.74 -8.92
C LEU A 320 -8.22 13.43 -10.16
N ASP A 321 -8.64 13.85 -11.35
CA ASP A 321 -7.87 13.79 -12.60
C ASP A 321 -6.55 14.57 -12.55
N LYS A 322 -6.44 15.55 -11.64
CA LYS A 322 -5.23 16.35 -11.44
C LYS A 322 -4.18 15.65 -10.57
N ILE A 323 -4.52 14.54 -9.92
CA ILE A 323 -3.56 13.77 -9.12
C ILE A 323 -2.63 13.02 -10.07
N LYS A 324 -1.38 13.47 -10.11
CA LYS A 324 -0.29 12.89 -10.90
C LYS A 324 1.06 13.30 -10.30
N PHE A 325 2.12 12.62 -10.72
CA PHE A 325 3.48 13.10 -10.48
C PHE A 325 3.76 14.32 -11.36
N GLU A 326 4.58 15.24 -10.83
CA GLU A 326 4.94 16.52 -11.44
C GLU A 326 6.44 16.76 -11.38
#